data_AF-A0A485AHC7-F1
#
_entry.id   AF-A0A485AHC7-F1
#
_cell.length_a   1.000
_cell.length_b   1.000
_cell.length_c   1.000
_cell.angle_alpha   90.00
_cell.angle_beta   90.00
_cell.angle_gamma   90.00
#
_symmetry.space_group_name_H-M   'P 1'
#
loop_
_entity.id
_entity.type
_entity.pdbx_description
1 polymer ?
#
loop_
_entity_poly.entity_id
_entity_poly.type
_entity_poly.pdbx_seq_one_letter_code
_entity_poly.pdbx_strand_id
1 'polypeptide(L)'
;MKRSRSAVRRGVGNGLFTAALFQTNTDNEIVVDASSGGRTSYKNAGKTRRQGMELGLDQQFGESWRLKAAWTWLDATYRTNVCDDASCNGNRIPGIARNMGYASFGYQPERGWYAGSDIRYMSDIMANDENTAKAPSWTVVGLTTGYKWSYGKMDMDLFGRVDNLFDRRYVGSVIVNESNGRYYEPAPGRNYGVGLNLAWRFE
;
A
#
# COMPACT_ATOMS: atom_id res chain seq x y z
N MET A 1 -14.64 -2.02 -21.13
CA MET A 1 -13.41 -1.49 -20.49
C MET A 1 -12.40 -1.11 -21.55
N LYS A 2 -11.84 0.11 -21.49
CA LYS A 2 -10.74 0.58 -22.35
C LYS A 2 -9.56 1.03 -21.48
N ARG A 3 -8.35 0.57 -21.78
CA ARG A 3 -7.13 0.87 -21.01
C ARG A 3 -6.02 1.37 -21.91
N SER A 4 -5.29 2.39 -21.45
CA SER A 4 -4.01 2.83 -22.02
C SER A 4 -2.94 2.84 -20.95
N ARG A 5 -1.70 2.48 -21.32
CA ARG A 5 -0.53 2.50 -20.43
C ARG A 5 0.72 2.80 -21.22
N SER A 6 1.56 3.68 -20.68
CA SER A 6 2.92 3.94 -21.16
C SER A 6 3.87 3.73 -20.00
N ALA A 7 4.95 2.98 -20.20
CA ALA A 7 5.88 2.64 -19.14
C ALA A 7 7.32 2.70 -19.63
N VAL A 8 8.22 3.10 -18.73
CA VAL A 8 9.66 3.10 -18.92
C VAL A 8 10.30 2.28 -17.82
N ARG A 9 11.29 1.48 -18.19
CA ARG A 9 12.15 0.72 -17.30
C ARG A 9 13.59 1.02 -17.66
N ARG A 10 14.39 1.47 -16.70
CA ARG A 10 15.79 1.85 -16.93
C ARG A 10 16.67 1.28 -15.83
N GLY A 11 17.74 0.59 -16.21
CA GLY A 11 18.82 0.24 -15.29
C GLY A 11 19.61 1.49 -14.91
N VAL A 12 19.90 1.66 -13.62
CA VAL A 12 20.66 2.79 -13.07
C VAL A 12 21.70 2.23 -12.09
N GLY A 13 22.96 2.14 -12.52
CA GLY A 13 24.00 1.42 -11.76
C GLY A 13 23.58 -0.02 -11.45
N ASN A 14 23.71 -0.43 -10.19
CA ASN A 14 23.25 -1.73 -9.68
C ASN A 14 21.76 -1.70 -9.25
N GLY A 15 20.92 -1.09 -10.07
CA GLY A 15 19.54 -0.79 -9.70
C GLY A 15 18.61 -0.65 -10.89
N LEU A 16 17.35 -0.45 -10.57
CA LEU A 16 16.26 -0.31 -11.52
C LEU A 16 15.34 0.83 -11.15
N PHE A 17 15.11 1.72 -12.11
CA PHE A 17 14.05 2.69 -12.07
C PHE A 17 12.92 2.29 -13.02
N THR A 18 11.68 2.43 -12.56
CA THR A 18 10.48 2.22 -13.34
C THR A 18 9.53 3.39 -13.18
N ALA A 19 8.91 3.80 -14.29
CA ALA A 19 7.83 4.77 -14.29
C ALA A 19 6.71 4.29 -15.22
N ALA A 20 5.46 4.50 -14.84
CA ALA A 20 4.33 4.24 -15.71
C ALA A 20 3.24 5.30 -15.54
N LEU A 21 2.56 5.61 -16.64
CA LEU A 21 1.33 6.38 -16.68
C LEU A 21 0.24 5.48 -17.24
N PHE A 22 -0.95 5.55 -16.66
CA PHE A 22 -2.06 4.74 -17.11
C PHE A 22 -3.40 5.45 -16.97
N GLN A 23 -4.33 5.02 -17.83
CA GLN A 23 -5.73 5.38 -17.73
C GLN A 23 -6.59 4.15 -18.03
N THR A 24 -7.66 3.98 -17.26
CA THR A 24 -8.69 2.98 -17.49
C THR A 24 -10.04 3.65 -17.45
N ASN A 25 -10.84 3.46 -18.51
CA ASN A 25 -12.26 3.79 -18.53
C ASN A 25 -13.05 2.48 -18.46
N THR A 26 -13.95 2.37 -17.48
CA THR A 26 -14.80 1.20 -17.30
C THR A 26 -16.26 1.62 -17.43
N ASP A 27 -17.05 0.76 -18.06
CA ASP A 27 -18.51 0.86 -18.14
C ASP A 27 -19.08 -0.33 -17.35
N ASN A 28 -20.22 -0.14 -16.68
CA ASN A 28 -20.89 -1.13 -15.85
C ASN A 28 -19.97 -1.75 -14.78
N GLU A 29 -19.16 -0.91 -14.12
CA GLU A 29 -18.25 -1.38 -13.09
C GLU A 29 -18.99 -1.81 -11.83
N ILE A 30 -18.67 -2.98 -11.28
CA ILE A 30 -19.26 -3.42 -10.02
C ILE A 30 -18.62 -2.64 -8.86
N VAL A 31 -19.43 -1.87 -8.13
CA VAL A 31 -19.03 -1.12 -6.92
C VAL A 31 -19.88 -1.55 -5.73
N VAL A 32 -19.37 -1.26 -4.52
CA VAL A 32 -20.13 -1.51 -3.30
C VAL A 32 -21.38 -0.64 -3.32
N ASP A 33 -22.53 -1.24 -3.07
CA ASP A 33 -23.78 -0.50 -2.91
C ASP A 33 -23.98 -0.15 -1.44
N ALA A 34 -24.13 -1.16 -0.58
CA ALA A 34 -24.26 -0.99 0.86
C ALA A 34 -23.54 -2.09 1.64
N SER A 35 -23.07 -1.76 2.83
CA SER A 35 -22.55 -2.73 3.81
C SER A 35 -23.36 -2.66 5.11
N SER A 36 -24.02 -3.75 5.49
CA SER A 36 -24.85 -3.82 6.71
C SER A 36 -24.85 -5.21 7.31
N GLY A 37 -24.77 -5.31 8.63
CA GLY A 37 -24.84 -6.59 9.36
C GLY A 37 -23.76 -7.60 8.95
N GLY A 38 -22.57 -7.13 8.56
CA GLY A 38 -21.47 -7.97 8.05
C GLY A 38 -21.67 -8.49 6.63
N ARG A 39 -22.65 -7.98 5.88
CA ARG A 39 -22.93 -8.33 4.50
C ARG A 39 -22.75 -7.11 3.60
N THR A 40 -22.17 -7.32 2.42
CA THR A 40 -21.95 -6.26 1.42
C THR A 40 -22.73 -6.60 0.15
N SER A 41 -23.56 -5.66 -0.31
CA SER A 41 -24.21 -5.71 -1.62
C SER A 41 -23.41 -4.90 -2.64
N TYR A 42 -23.62 -5.20 -3.92
CA TYR A 42 -22.92 -4.57 -5.02
C TYR A 42 -23.91 -4.12 -6.10
N LYS A 43 -23.54 -3.06 -6.83
CA LYS A 43 -24.28 -2.54 -7.99
C LYS A 43 -23.34 -2.25 -9.16
N ASN A 44 -23.89 -2.19 -10.36
CA ASN A 44 -23.15 -1.69 -11.52
C ASN A 44 -23.16 -0.15 -11.52
N ALA A 45 -22.01 0.47 -11.26
CA ALA A 45 -21.75 1.86 -11.59
C ALA A 45 -21.72 2.04 -13.11
N GLY A 46 -22.43 3.05 -13.62
CA GLY A 46 -22.55 3.33 -15.04
C GLY A 46 -21.20 3.49 -15.74
N LYS A 47 -20.43 4.54 -15.41
CA LYS A 47 -19.08 4.75 -15.95
C LYS A 47 -18.12 5.22 -14.88
N THR A 48 -16.86 4.78 -14.98
CA THR A 48 -15.77 5.22 -14.10
C THR A 48 -14.52 5.53 -14.90
N ARG A 49 -13.61 6.29 -14.29
CA ARG A 49 -12.28 6.53 -14.83
C ARG A 49 -11.25 6.43 -13.71
N ARG A 50 -10.17 5.72 -13.99
CA ARG A 50 -8.98 5.65 -13.15
C ARG A 50 -7.79 6.14 -13.93
N GLN A 51 -7.15 7.20 -13.46
CA GLN A 51 -5.91 7.73 -14.03
C GLN A 51 -4.84 7.68 -12.96
N GLY A 52 -3.62 7.32 -13.36
CA GLY A 52 -2.58 7.17 -12.37
C GLY A 52 -1.18 7.17 -12.93
N MET A 53 -0.26 7.30 -11.99
CA MET A 53 1.17 7.25 -12.18
C MET A 53 1.78 6.30 -11.16
N GLU A 54 2.70 5.46 -11.60
CA GLU A 54 3.49 4.57 -10.76
C GLU A 54 4.96 4.92 -10.93
N LEU A 55 5.66 5.08 -9.81
CA LEU A 55 7.11 5.19 -9.74
C LEU A 55 7.65 4.06 -8.89
N GLY A 56 8.78 3.50 -9.31
CA GLY A 56 9.50 2.46 -8.60
C GLY A 56 11.00 2.66 -8.73
N LEU A 57 11.72 2.42 -7.63
CA LEU A 57 13.16 2.47 -7.54
C LEU A 57 13.62 1.30 -6.67
N ASP A 58 14.56 0.51 -7.18
CA ASP A 58 15.31 -0.50 -6.44
C ASP A 58 16.80 -0.26 -6.69
N GLN A 59 17.57 0.00 -5.65
CA GLN A 59 18.96 0.38 -5.78
C GLN A 59 19.83 -0.32 -4.74
N GLN A 60 20.94 -0.89 -5.20
CA GLN A 60 22.01 -1.37 -4.36
C GLN A 60 23.19 -0.39 -4.41
N PHE A 61 23.72 -0.02 -3.25
CA PHE A 61 24.94 0.79 -3.09
C PHE A 61 26.02 -0.03 -2.39
N GLY A 62 27.20 -0.12 -3.00
CA GLY A 62 28.22 -1.07 -2.57
C GLY A 62 27.66 -2.49 -2.51
N GLU A 63 28.13 -3.30 -1.56
CA GLU A 63 27.72 -4.69 -1.45
C GLU A 63 26.46 -4.87 -0.59
N SER A 64 26.24 -4.01 0.40
CA SER A 64 25.27 -4.28 1.47
C SER A 64 24.15 -3.26 1.61
N TRP A 65 24.26 -2.05 1.06
CA TRP A 65 23.20 -1.05 1.23
C TRP A 65 22.12 -1.23 0.17
N ARG A 66 20.87 -1.28 0.61
CA ARG A 66 19.71 -1.41 -0.28
C ARG A 66 18.69 -0.31 -0.01
N LEU A 67 18.21 0.29 -1.08
CA LEU A 67 17.12 1.26 -1.11
C LEU A 67 16.01 0.72 -2.01
N LYS A 68 14.78 0.73 -1.51
CA LYS A 68 13.60 0.51 -2.34
C LYS A 68 12.64 1.66 -2.11
N ALA A 69 12.02 2.16 -3.16
CA ALA A 69 10.96 3.14 -3.07
C ALA A 69 9.91 2.87 -4.14
N ALA A 70 8.66 3.09 -3.78
CA ALA A 70 7.53 3.01 -4.68
C ALA A 70 6.53 4.11 -4.32
N TRP A 71 5.96 4.73 -5.34
CA TRP A 71 4.91 5.72 -5.15
C TRP A 71 3.85 5.58 -6.24
N THR A 72 2.60 5.68 -5.84
CA THR A 72 1.46 5.62 -6.73
C THR A 72 0.58 6.83 -6.49
N TRP A 73 0.30 7.55 -7.57
CA TRP A 73 -0.81 8.48 -7.64
C TRP A 73 -1.96 7.84 -8.42
N LEU A 74 -3.17 7.87 -7.88
CA LEU A 74 -4.35 7.25 -8.48
C LEU A 74 -5.59 8.12 -8.24
N ASP A 75 -6.07 8.77 -9.29
CA ASP A 75 -7.38 9.43 -9.27
C ASP A 75 -8.44 8.53 -9.89
N ALA A 76 -9.27 7.94 -9.02
CA ALA A 76 -10.36 7.06 -9.38
C ALA A 76 -11.68 7.77 -9.11
N THR A 77 -12.45 8.05 -10.17
CA THR A 77 -13.67 8.87 -10.10
C THR A 77 -14.83 8.24 -10.84
N TYR A 78 -16.05 8.44 -10.33
CA TYR A 78 -17.27 8.19 -11.09
C TYR A 78 -17.40 9.18 -12.25
N ARG A 79 -17.97 8.71 -13.37
CA ARG A 79 -18.28 9.48 -14.59
C ARG A 79 -19.77 9.52 -14.91
N THR A 80 -20.57 8.84 -14.09
CA THR A 80 -22.03 8.88 -14.07
C THR A 80 -22.48 9.07 -12.62
N ASN A 81 -23.72 9.49 -12.42
CA ASN A 81 -24.28 9.45 -11.08
C ASN A 81 -24.46 7.99 -10.62
N VAL A 82 -24.15 7.70 -9.36
CA VAL A 82 -24.28 6.39 -8.72
C VAL A 82 -25.03 6.44 -7.38
N CYS A 83 -25.43 7.64 -6.96
CA CYS A 83 -26.18 7.90 -5.75
C CYS A 83 -27.62 8.24 -6.11
N ASP A 84 -28.57 7.85 -5.27
CA ASP A 84 -29.99 8.06 -5.53
C ASP A 84 -30.40 9.51 -5.22
N ASP A 85 -30.06 9.99 -4.01
CA ASP A 85 -30.50 11.29 -3.49
C ASP A 85 -29.48 12.43 -3.68
N ALA A 86 -28.37 12.16 -4.36
CA ALA A 86 -27.30 13.13 -4.60
C ALA A 86 -26.65 12.93 -5.98
N SER A 87 -25.92 13.93 -6.46
CA SER A 87 -25.07 13.78 -7.65
C SER A 87 -23.65 13.38 -7.25
N CYS A 88 -23.32 12.12 -7.47
CA CYS A 88 -21.99 11.54 -7.22
C CYS A 88 -21.12 11.49 -8.49
N ASN A 89 -21.54 12.15 -9.58
CA ASN A 89 -20.73 12.26 -10.77
C ASN A 89 -19.48 13.12 -10.49
N GLY A 90 -18.28 12.59 -10.76
CA GLY A 90 -17.02 13.24 -10.45
C GLY A 90 -16.49 12.94 -9.04
N ASN A 91 -17.29 12.33 -8.16
CA ASN A 91 -16.83 11.91 -6.84
C ASN A 91 -15.75 10.83 -6.97
N ARG A 92 -14.87 10.78 -5.97
CA ARG A 92 -13.87 9.73 -5.83
C ARG A 92 -14.58 8.43 -5.49
N ILE A 93 -14.10 7.35 -6.09
CA ILE A 93 -14.52 6.01 -5.68
C ILE A 93 -13.98 5.77 -4.26
N PRO A 94 -14.84 5.40 -3.29
CA PRO A 94 -14.42 5.16 -1.91
C PRO A 94 -13.49 3.94 -1.80
N GLY A 95 -12.73 3.88 -0.70
CA GLY A 95 -11.73 2.83 -0.48
C GLY A 95 -10.41 3.02 -1.22
N ILE A 96 -10.28 4.04 -2.07
CA ILE A 96 -9.09 4.29 -2.89
C ILE A 96 -8.33 5.53 -2.40
N ALA A 97 -7.07 5.32 -1.97
CA ALA A 97 -6.14 6.39 -1.67
C ALA A 97 -5.61 7.02 -2.96
N ARG A 98 -5.57 8.36 -2.99
CA ARG A 98 -5.02 9.11 -4.12
C ARG A 98 -3.50 9.04 -4.20
N ASN A 99 -2.83 8.98 -3.06
CA ASN A 99 -1.38 8.85 -2.99
C ASN A 99 -1.04 7.72 -2.02
N MET A 100 -0.20 6.80 -2.46
CA MET A 100 0.37 5.74 -1.63
C MET A 100 1.88 5.72 -1.86
N GLY A 101 2.64 5.66 -0.77
CA GLY A 101 4.08 5.68 -0.81
C GLY A 101 4.68 4.60 0.09
N TYR A 102 5.74 3.98 -0.39
CA TYR A 102 6.60 3.08 0.37
C TYR A 102 8.05 3.45 0.10
N ALA A 103 8.87 3.49 1.14
CA ALA A 103 10.31 3.47 0.97
C ALA A 103 10.95 2.65 2.08
N SER A 104 12.06 1.99 1.77
CA SER A 104 12.88 1.27 2.74
C SER A 104 14.35 1.45 2.44
N PHE A 105 15.14 1.63 3.49
CA PHE A 105 16.58 1.71 3.40
C PHE A 105 17.21 0.85 4.48
N GLY A 106 18.26 0.11 4.14
CA GLY A 106 18.93 -0.73 5.12
C GLY A 106 20.32 -1.19 4.69
N TYR A 107 21.11 -1.50 5.70
CA TYR A 107 22.37 -2.21 5.59
C TYR A 107 22.11 -3.70 5.75
N GLN A 108 22.40 -4.48 4.70
CA GLN A 108 22.07 -5.89 4.55
C GLN A 108 23.28 -6.68 4.04
N PRO A 109 24.31 -6.91 4.86
CA PRO A 109 25.42 -7.79 4.49
C PRO A 109 24.96 -9.25 4.39
N GLU A 110 25.78 -10.09 3.78
CA GLU A 110 25.54 -11.53 3.67
C GLU A 110 25.56 -12.22 5.05
N ARG A 111 26.46 -11.76 5.93
CA ARG A 111 26.61 -12.22 7.31
C ARG A 111 26.83 -11.04 8.25
N GLY A 112 26.57 -11.27 9.54
CA GLY A 112 26.76 -10.29 10.59
C GLY A 112 25.51 -9.47 10.88
N TRP A 113 25.71 -8.32 11.52
CA TRP A 113 24.64 -7.40 11.89
C TRP A 113 24.03 -6.75 10.66
N TYR A 114 22.70 -6.66 10.65
CA TYR A 114 21.96 -5.89 9.67
C TYR A 114 20.91 -5.03 10.35
N ALA A 115 20.55 -3.94 9.68
CA ALA A 115 19.52 -3.03 10.14
C ALA A 115 18.84 -2.34 8.96
N GLY A 116 17.56 -2.03 9.10
CA GLY A 116 16.82 -1.30 8.09
C GLY A 116 15.59 -0.65 8.67
N SER A 117 15.08 0.34 7.94
CA SER A 117 13.84 1.03 8.24
C SER A 117 12.98 1.11 6.99
N ASP A 118 11.66 1.10 7.20
CA ASP A 118 10.68 1.35 6.16
C ASP A 118 9.71 2.45 6.59
N ILE A 119 9.19 3.18 5.61
CA ILE A 119 8.15 4.19 5.77
C ILE A 119 7.02 3.88 4.80
N ARG A 120 5.79 3.92 5.32
CA ARG A 120 4.55 3.75 4.57
C ARG A 120 3.71 5.00 4.73
N TYR A 121 3.22 5.53 3.61
CA TYR A 121 2.32 6.67 3.56
C TYR A 121 1.06 6.30 2.78
N MET A 122 -0.09 6.70 3.29
CA MET A 122 -1.37 6.62 2.60
C MET A 122 -2.11 7.94 2.77
N SER A 123 -2.53 8.54 1.65
CA SER A 123 -3.39 9.73 1.70
C SER A 123 -4.77 9.40 2.27
N ASP A 124 -5.59 10.42 2.46
CA ASP A 124 -6.98 10.22 2.85
C ASP A 124 -7.75 9.34 1.84
N ILE A 125 -8.71 8.60 2.37
CA ILE A 125 -9.60 7.68 1.64
C ILE A 125 -11.03 8.10 1.92
N MET A 126 -11.86 8.22 0.88
CA MET A 126 -13.30 8.40 1.05
C MET A 126 -13.94 7.09 1.50
N ALA A 127 -14.87 7.17 2.44
CA ALA A 127 -15.56 6.01 2.99
C ALA A 127 -16.91 5.73 2.31
N ASN A 128 -17.47 6.72 1.62
CA ASN A 128 -18.75 6.58 0.91
C ASN A 128 -18.75 7.25 -0.47
N ASP A 129 -19.72 6.87 -1.30
CA ASP A 129 -19.87 7.39 -2.67
C ASP A 129 -20.20 8.88 -2.73
N GLU A 130 -20.93 9.42 -1.74
CA GLU A 130 -21.20 10.85 -1.60
C GLU A 130 -19.96 11.66 -1.22
N ASN A 131 -18.86 10.99 -0.84
CA ASN A 131 -17.61 11.61 -0.38
C ASN A 131 -17.78 12.54 0.84
N THR A 132 -18.75 12.22 1.71
CA THR A 132 -19.03 13.00 2.94
C THR A 132 -18.21 12.51 4.13
N ALA A 133 -17.78 11.25 4.13
CA ALA A 133 -16.95 10.65 5.16
C ALA A 133 -15.57 10.27 4.59
N LYS A 134 -14.51 10.51 5.36
CA LYS A 134 -13.12 10.17 4.97
C LYS A 134 -12.31 9.62 6.13
N ALA A 135 -11.44 8.66 5.84
CA ALA A 135 -10.35 8.26 6.72
C ALA A 135 -9.16 9.21 6.49
N PRO A 136 -8.56 9.80 7.56
CA PRO A 136 -7.42 10.69 7.43
C PRO A 136 -6.19 10.02 6.84
N SER A 137 -5.31 10.82 6.23
CA SER A 137 -3.99 10.34 5.81
C SER A 137 -3.15 9.92 7.02
N TRP A 138 -2.21 9.01 6.77
CA TRP A 138 -1.28 8.55 7.78
C TRP A 138 0.08 8.21 7.18
N THR A 139 1.08 8.27 8.06
CA THR A 139 2.43 7.80 7.81
C THR A 139 2.87 6.96 8.99
N VAL A 140 3.43 5.78 8.74
CA VAL A 140 4.02 4.92 9.77
C VAL A 140 5.42 4.51 9.37
N VAL A 141 6.27 4.31 10.37
CA VAL A 141 7.67 3.89 10.21
C VAL A 141 7.87 2.55 10.89
N GLY A 142 8.60 1.65 10.22
CA GLY A 142 9.07 0.38 10.74
C GLY A 142 10.59 0.40 10.93
N LEU A 143 11.07 -0.38 11.88
CA LEU A 143 12.50 -0.64 12.12
C LEU A 143 12.71 -2.14 12.24
N THR A 144 13.79 -2.65 11.65
CA THR A 144 14.18 -4.06 11.75
C THR A 144 15.69 -4.14 11.94
N THR A 145 16.13 -5.05 12.79
CA THR A 145 17.55 -5.39 12.95
C THR A 145 17.70 -6.86 13.27
N GLY A 146 18.86 -7.42 12.95
CA GLY A 146 19.14 -8.82 13.22
C GLY A 146 20.59 -9.16 13.00
N TYR A 147 20.90 -10.44 13.17
CA TYR A 147 22.23 -10.99 12.98
C TYR A 147 22.15 -12.29 12.19
N LYS A 148 22.94 -12.37 11.11
CA LYS A 148 23.06 -13.56 10.26
C LYS A 148 24.37 -14.27 10.54
N TRP A 149 24.34 -15.57 10.78
CA TRP A 149 25.55 -16.35 10.94
C TRP A 149 25.41 -17.75 10.33
N SER A 150 26.55 -18.30 9.93
CA SER A 150 26.64 -19.66 9.40
C SER A 150 27.48 -20.50 10.35
N TYR A 151 27.02 -21.70 10.68
CA TYR A 151 27.78 -22.70 11.42
C TYR A 151 27.70 -24.05 10.69
N GLY A 152 28.80 -24.44 10.04
CA GLY A 152 28.84 -25.64 9.20
C GLY A 152 27.85 -25.54 8.03
N LYS A 153 26.94 -26.53 7.94
CA LYS A 153 25.87 -26.60 6.92
C LYS A 153 24.61 -25.80 7.29
N MET A 154 24.62 -25.12 8.44
CA MET A 154 23.47 -24.39 8.96
C MET A 154 23.67 -22.88 8.82
N ASP A 155 22.70 -22.21 8.24
CA ASP A 155 22.59 -20.76 8.20
C ASP A 155 21.45 -20.32 9.14
N MET A 156 21.72 -19.34 10.00
CA MET A 156 20.79 -18.81 11.00
C MET A 156 20.61 -17.30 10.83
N ASP A 157 19.40 -16.81 11.09
CA ASP A 157 19.05 -15.39 11.12
C ASP A 157 18.12 -15.11 12.30
N LEU A 158 18.62 -14.43 13.32
CA LEU A 158 17.83 -13.93 14.45
C LEU A 158 17.53 -12.46 14.23
N PHE A 159 16.27 -12.07 14.34
CA PHE A 159 15.85 -10.70 14.08
C PHE A 159 14.74 -10.21 14.98
N GLY A 160 14.71 -8.89 15.14
CA GLY A 160 13.65 -8.16 15.82
C GLY A 160 13.11 -7.04 14.92
N ARG A 161 11.82 -6.76 15.05
CA ARG A 161 11.11 -5.71 14.31
C ARG A 161 10.21 -4.91 15.24
N VAL A 162 10.14 -3.61 14.98
CA VAL A 162 9.15 -2.69 15.54
C VAL A 162 8.36 -2.12 14.38
N ASP A 163 7.05 -2.34 14.37
CA ASP A 163 6.11 -1.70 13.45
C ASP A 163 5.41 -0.54 14.15
N ASN A 164 5.12 0.53 13.39
CA ASN A 164 4.55 1.75 13.91
C ASN A 164 5.42 2.34 15.05
N LEU A 165 6.70 2.58 14.72
CA LEU A 165 7.76 3.02 15.64
C LEU A 165 7.38 4.25 16.45
N PHE A 166 6.55 5.13 15.92
CA PHE A 166 6.12 6.38 16.58
C PHE A 166 4.74 6.29 17.23
N ASP A 167 4.16 5.09 17.33
CA ASP A 167 2.84 4.83 17.94
C ASP A 167 1.71 5.73 17.38
N ARG A 168 1.70 5.89 16.05
CA ARG A 168 0.65 6.64 15.35
C ARG A 168 -0.68 5.89 15.50
N ARG A 169 -1.71 6.60 15.98
CA ARG A 169 -3.10 6.14 15.88
C ARG A 169 -3.66 6.51 14.51
N TYR A 170 -4.14 5.53 13.76
CA TYR A 170 -4.68 5.74 12.42
C TYR A 170 -5.76 4.71 12.07
N VAL A 171 -6.54 5.01 11.03
CA VAL A 171 -7.54 4.10 10.46
C VAL A 171 -6.84 3.20 9.43
N GLY A 172 -6.81 1.90 9.70
CA GLY A 172 -6.13 0.91 8.85
C GLY A 172 -6.95 0.52 7.63
N SER A 173 -8.28 0.51 7.77
CA SER A 173 -9.23 0.18 6.71
C SER A 173 -10.56 0.89 6.92
N VAL A 174 -11.38 0.91 5.87
CA VAL A 174 -12.75 1.43 5.93
C VAL A 174 -13.74 0.39 5.41
N ILE A 175 -14.90 0.32 6.06
CA ILE A 175 -16.08 -0.39 5.56
C ILE A 175 -16.79 0.57 4.60
N VAL A 176 -16.60 0.36 3.30
CA VAL A 176 -17.18 1.22 2.27
C VAL A 176 -18.70 1.16 2.30
N ASN A 177 -19.35 2.32 2.25
CA ASN A 177 -20.81 2.48 2.28
C ASN A 177 -21.48 1.72 3.45
N GLU A 178 -20.87 1.73 4.65
CA GLU A 178 -21.52 1.16 5.85
C GLU A 178 -22.79 1.94 6.18
N SER A 179 -23.91 1.24 6.27
CA SER A 179 -25.26 1.82 6.29
C SER A 179 -25.59 2.64 7.54
N ASN A 180 -24.84 2.50 8.62
CA ASN A 180 -25.04 3.21 9.89
C ASN A 180 -23.93 4.23 10.18
N GLY A 181 -23.08 4.55 9.20
CA GLY A 181 -21.99 5.51 9.36
C GLY A 181 -20.75 4.97 10.10
N ARG A 182 -20.68 3.66 10.36
CA ARG A 182 -19.58 3.04 11.13
C ARG A 182 -18.44 2.59 10.22
N TYR A 183 -17.87 3.56 9.51
CA TYR A 183 -16.93 3.29 8.43
C TYR A 183 -15.54 2.83 8.88
N TYR A 184 -15.09 3.17 10.09
CA TYR A 184 -13.66 3.20 10.41
C TYR A 184 -13.19 1.97 11.19
N GLU A 185 -12.14 1.32 10.70
CA GLU A 185 -11.46 0.21 11.37
C GLU A 185 -10.05 0.65 11.79
N PRO A 186 -9.83 0.93 13.09
CA PRO A 186 -8.54 1.42 13.58
C PRO A 186 -7.45 0.35 13.44
N ALA A 187 -6.26 0.78 13.03
CA ALA A 187 -5.08 -0.06 13.03
C ALA A 187 -4.50 -0.22 14.44
N PRO A 188 -3.77 -1.31 14.73
CA PRO A 188 -3.05 -1.44 15.99
C PRO A 188 -2.01 -0.32 16.15
N GLY A 189 -1.71 0.02 17.40
CA GLY A 189 -0.60 0.89 17.75
C GLY A 189 0.75 0.24 17.47
N ARG A 190 1.78 0.72 18.15
CA ARG A 190 3.12 0.12 18.09
C ARG A 190 3.07 -1.37 18.43
N ASN A 191 3.68 -2.19 17.60
CA ASN A 191 3.79 -3.62 17.84
C ASN A 191 5.20 -4.14 17.50
N TYR A 192 5.52 -5.31 18.05
CA TYR A 192 6.86 -5.86 18.09
C TYR A 192 6.84 -7.30 17.58
N GLY A 193 7.90 -7.69 16.88
CA GLY A 193 8.10 -9.07 16.44
C GLY A 193 9.55 -9.49 16.67
N VAL A 194 9.74 -10.77 17.01
CA VAL A 194 11.05 -11.42 17.06
C VAL A 194 10.93 -12.73 16.30
N GLY A 195 11.94 -13.08 15.52
CA GLY A 195 11.94 -14.28 14.70
C GLY A 195 13.32 -14.89 14.56
N LEU A 196 13.34 -16.20 14.32
CA LEU A 196 14.54 -16.99 14.03
C LEU A 196 14.30 -17.81 12.78
N ASN A 197 15.14 -17.65 11.77
CA ASN A 197 15.16 -18.52 10.60
C ASN A 197 16.35 -19.47 10.69
N LEU A 198 16.12 -20.73 10.32
CA LEU A 198 17.14 -21.77 10.20
C LEU A 198 17.07 -22.37 8.81
N ALA A 199 18.20 -22.42 8.10
CA ALA A 199 18.32 -23.10 6.83
C ALA A 199 19.46 -24.12 6.90
N TRP A 200 19.19 -25.34 6.47
CA TRP A 200 20.19 -26.40 6.41
C TRP A 200 20.48 -26.76 4.96
N ARG A 201 21.76 -26.77 4.59
CA ARG A 201 22.21 -27.17 3.26
C ARG A 201 22.45 -28.67 3.23
N PHE A 202 21.58 -29.39 2.53
CA PHE A 202 21.79 -30.79 2.17
C PHE A 202 22.65 -30.82 0.90
N GLU A 203 23.67 -31.68 0.89
CA GLU A 203 24.42 -31.99 -0.35
C GLU A 203 23.53 -32.72 -1.35
#